data_AF-A0A951Z861-F1
#
_entry.id   AF-A0A951Z861-F1
#
_cell.length_a   1.000
_cell.length_b   1.000
_cell.length_c   1.000
_cell.angle_alpha   90.00
_cell.angle_beta   90.00
_cell.angle_gamma   90.00
#
_symmetry.space_group_name_H-M   'P 1'
#
loop_
_entity.id
_entity.type
_entity.pdbx_description
1 polymer ?
#
loop_
_entity_poly.entity_id
_entity_poly.type
_entity_poly.pdbx_seq_one_letter_code
_entity_poly.pdbx_strand_id
1 'polypeptide(L)'
;MARKPTLSPSRISTYLACPVKYRWTYVDSRGHWYARAKSYYSFGLTLHRVLEAFHSSGDRGVPTAHEAIAAMEENWMDAGYSSPDEMADAIGEGKQILERYAE
;
A
#
# COMPACT_ATOMS: atom_id res chain seq x y z
N MET A 1 0.62 -34.54 3.44
CA MET A 1 0.83 -33.65 4.61
C MET A 1 -0.06 -32.43 4.47
N ALA A 2 -0.81 -32.05 5.51
CA ALA A 2 -1.55 -30.78 5.50
C ALA A 2 -0.56 -29.61 5.43
N ARG A 3 -0.82 -28.62 4.55
CA ARG A 3 0.04 -27.46 4.40
C ARG A 3 -0.04 -26.61 5.69
N LYS A 4 1.11 -26.28 6.28
CA LYS A 4 1.15 -25.38 7.44
C LYS A 4 0.49 -24.03 7.08
N PRO A 5 -0.36 -23.46 7.95
CA PRO A 5 -0.99 -22.18 7.66
C PRO A 5 0.06 -21.06 7.65
N THR A 6 -0.04 -20.15 6.68
CA THR A 6 0.74 -18.91 6.66
C THR A 6 0.02 -17.87 7.53
N LEU A 7 0.68 -17.42 8.58
CA LEU A 7 0.16 -16.42 9.52
C LEU A 7 0.80 -15.05 9.27
N SER A 8 0.00 -14.00 9.37
CA SER A 8 0.44 -12.60 9.39
C SER A 8 -0.43 -11.82 10.38
N PRO A 9 0.03 -10.65 10.87
CA PRO A 9 -0.77 -9.83 11.78
C PRO A 9 -2.18 -9.53 11.23
N SER A 10 -2.29 -9.17 9.95
CA SER A 10 -3.59 -8.88 9.30
C SER A 10 -4.49 -10.12 9.20
N ARG A 11 -3.91 -11.30 8.96
CA ARG A 11 -4.64 -12.58 8.93
C ARG A 11 -5.20 -12.96 10.30
N ILE A 12 -4.37 -12.82 11.34
CA ILE A 12 -4.76 -13.07 12.73
C ILE A 12 -5.87 -12.09 13.15
N SER A 13 -5.66 -10.80 12.92
CA SER A 13 -6.66 -9.75 13.22
C SER A 13 -7.99 -10.01 12.51
N THR A 14 -7.96 -10.40 11.22
CA THR A 14 -9.18 -10.73 10.48
C THR A 14 -9.91 -11.95 11.06
N TYR A 15 -9.18 -12.98 11.49
CA TYR A 15 -9.78 -14.16 12.11
C TYR A 15 -10.43 -13.84 13.46
N LEU A 16 -9.71 -13.10 14.32
CA LEU A 16 -10.22 -12.67 15.62
C LEU A 16 -11.44 -11.76 15.49
N ALA A 17 -11.48 -10.91 14.46
CA ALA A 17 -12.64 -10.07 14.18
C ALA A 17 -13.84 -10.88 13.65
N CYS A 18 -13.62 -11.79 12.68
CA CYS A 18 -14.66 -12.66 12.14
C CYS A 18 -14.07 -13.88 11.40
N PRO A 19 -14.23 -15.11 11.92
CA PRO A 19 -13.74 -16.32 11.26
C PRO A 19 -14.33 -16.57 9.87
N VAL A 20 -15.60 -16.17 9.64
CA VAL A 20 -16.25 -16.31 8.32
C VAL A 20 -15.61 -15.38 7.31
N LYS A 21 -15.29 -14.14 7.69
CA LYS A 21 -14.55 -13.19 6.84
C LYS A 21 -13.18 -13.77 6.49
N TYR A 22 -12.44 -14.28 7.47
CA TYR A 22 -11.15 -14.92 7.24
C TYR A 22 -11.22 -16.05 6.22
N ARG A 23 -12.23 -16.94 6.33
CA ARG A 23 -12.43 -18.03 5.38
C ARG A 23 -12.60 -17.50 3.96
N TRP A 24 -13.51 -16.54 3.75
CA TRP A 24 -13.77 -15.99 2.42
C TRP A 24 -12.60 -15.18 1.86
N THR A 25 -11.81 -14.51 2.70
CA THR A 25 -10.67 -13.69 2.24
C THR A 25 -9.42 -14.52 1.94
N TYR A 26 -9.12 -15.56 2.74
CA TYR A 26 -7.79 -16.22 2.70
C TYR A 26 -7.82 -17.73 2.42
N VAL A 27 -8.97 -18.40 2.55
CA VAL A 27 -9.06 -19.88 2.45
C VAL A 27 -9.85 -20.31 1.22
N ASP A 28 -11.04 -19.75 1.04
CA ASP A 28 -11.90 -20.08 -0.10
C ASP A 28 -11.36 -19.41 -1.35
N SER A 29 -11.17 -20.19 -2.42
CA SER A 29 -10.64 -19.67 -3.66
C SER A 29 -11.55 -18.59 -4.23
N ARG A 30 -12.87 -18.64 -4.07
CA ARG A 30 -13.81 -17.67 -4.65
C ARG A 30 -13.64 -16.25 -4.11
N GLY A 31 -12.96 -16.08 -2.98
CA GLY A 31 -12.64 -14.79 -2.39
C GLY A 31 -11.95 -13.82 -3.33
N HIS A 32 -11.06 -14.33 -4.19
CA HIS A 32 -10.29 -13.46 -5.09
C HIS A 32 -11.15 -12.71 -6.10
N TRP A 33 -12.34 -13.22 -6.45
CA TRP A 33 -13.28 -12.52 -7.34
C TRP A 33 -13.82 -11.22 -6.75
N TYR A 34 -13.81 -11.11 -5.42
CA TYR A 34 -14.25 -9.91 -4.69
C TYR A 34 -13.09 -8.98 -4.32
N ALA A 35 -11.84 -9.46 -4.44
CA ALA A 35 -10.64 -8.67 -4.20
C ALA A 35 -10.30 -7.82 -5.43
N ARG A 36 -10.91 -6.64 -5.52
CA ARG A 36 -10.58 -5.64 -6.54
C ARG A 36 -9.58 -4.63 -6.00
N ALA A 37 -8.71 -4.13 -6.87
CA ALA A 37 -7.90 -2.96 -6.57
C ALA A 37 -8.81 -1.79 -6.15
N LYS A 38 -8.36 -1.03 -5.16
CA LYS A 38 -9.02 0.18 -4.67
C LYS A 38 -7.99 1.29 -4.66
N SER A 39 -8.37 2.49 -5.08
CA SER A 39 -7.48 3.66 -5.12
C SER A 39 -6.72 3.84 -3.81
N TYR A 40 -7.40 3.80 -2.67
CA TYR A 40 -6.77 3.94 -1.35
C TYR A 40 -5.75 2.85 -0.99
N TYR A 41 -5.88 1.62 -1.51
CA TYR A 41 -4.85 0.58 -1.32
C TYR A 41 -3.62 0.84 -2.18
N SER A 42 -3.83 1.25 -3.44
CA SER A 42 -2.75 1.61 -4.35
C SER A 42 -1.98 2.83 -3.85
N PHE A 43 -2.71 3.86 -3.41
CA PHE A 43 -2.14 5.05 -2.78
C PHE A 43 -1.26 4.73 -1.58
N GLY A 44 -1.80 4.00 -0.60
CA GLY A 44 -1.03 3.61 0.59
C GLY A 44 0.19 2.75 0.25
N LEU A 45 0.07 1.82 -0.70
CA LEU A 45 1.19 0.99 -1.13
C LEU A 45 2.27 1.80 -1.85
N THR A 46 1.90 2.77 -2.68
CA THR A 46 2.85 3.71 -3.28
C THR A 46 3.62 4.47 -2.20
N LEU A 47 2.94 5.05 -1.20
CA LEU A 47 3.63 5.75 -0.12
C LEU A 47 4.56 4.84 0.69
N HIS A 48 4.16 3.60 0.97
CA HIS A 48 5.03 2.64 1.65
C HIS A 48 6.28 2.31 0.83
N ARG A 49 6.17 2.18 -0.49
CA ARG A 49 7.34 1.95 -1.38
C ARG A 49 8.28 3.15 -1.42
N VAL A 50 7.72 4.36 -1.44
CA VAL A 50 8.52 5.59 -1.35
C VAL A 50 9.31 5.60 -0.06
N LEU A 51 8.67 5.34 1.08
CA LEU A 51 9.34 5.31 2.38
C LEU A 51 10.37 4.17 2.47
N GLU A 52 10.08 3.01 1.89
CA GLU A 52 11.06 1.94 1.77
C GLU A 52 12.30 2.43 0.99
N ALA A 53 12.12 3.04 -0.20
CA ALA A 53 13.23 3.57 -0.99
C ALA A 53 13.98 4.69 -0.25
N PHE A 54 13.26 5.59 0.41
CA PHE A 54 13.77 6.69 1.21
C PHE A 54 14.71 6.18 2.31
N HIS A 55 14.27 5.18 3.08
CA HIS A 55 15.03 4.64 4.21
C HIS A 55 16.03 3.54 3.84
N SER A 56 15.95 2.97 2.63
CA SER A 56 16.90 1.93 2.17
C SER A 56 18.30 2.47 1.84
N SER A 57 18.47 3.79 1.78
CA SER A 57 19.70 4.44 1.31
C SER A 57 20.90 4.34 2.28
N GLY A 58 20.69 3.92 3.53
CA GLY A 58 21.75 3.79 4.56
C GLY A 58 22.36 5.14 4.96
N ASP A 59 23.57 5.15 5.54
CA ASP A 59 24.32 6.35 5.99
C ASP A 59 24.66 7.39 4.87
N ARG A 60 24.03 7.33 3.70
CA ARG A 60 24.26 8.21 2.54
C ARG A 60 23.59 9.59 2.64
N GLY A 61 23.12 9.97 3.83
CA GLY A 61 22.46 11.24 4.11
C GLY A 61 20.94 11.11 4.16
N VAL A 62 20.29 12.10 4.79
CA VAL A 62 18.83 12.17 4.90
C VAL A 62 18.27 12.49 3.51
N PRO A 63 17.39 11.66 2.94
CA PRO A 63 16.80 11.97 1.65
C PRO A 63 15.89 13.19 1.77
N THR A 64 15.88 14.01 0.73
CA THR A 64 15.12 15.26 0.69
C THR A 64 13.67 15.00 0.30
N ALA A 65 12.77 15.96 0.60
CA ALA A 65 11.39 15.94 0.12
C ALA A 65 11.31 15.75 -1.41
N HIS A 66 12.24 16.37 -2.15
CA HIS A 66 12.29 16.27 -3.60
C HIS A 66 12.59 14.83 -4.08
N GLU A 67 13.53 14.14 -3.45
CA GLU A 67 13.86 12.75 -3.76
C GLU A 67 12.71 11.80 -3.42
N ALA A 68 12.00 12.04 -2.30
CA ALA A 68 10.80 11.28 -1.95
C ALA A 68 9.68 11.44 -3.00
N ILE A 69 9.45 12.66 -3.47
CA ILE A 69 8.44 12.94 -4.52
C ILE A 69 8.84 12.28 -5.83
N ALA A 70 10.11 12.34 -6.23
CA ALA A 70 10.58 11.68 -7.45
C ALA A 70 10.36 10.15 -7.37
N ALA A 71 10.70 9.53 -6.24
CA ALA A 71 10.44 8.11 -6.00
C ALA A 71 8.93 7.77 -6.04
N MET A 72 8.07 8.70 -5.61
CA MET A 72 6.62 8.52 -5.68
C MET A 72 6.11 8.47 -7.12
N GLU A 73 6.59 9.39 -7.96
CA GLU A 73 6.23 9.47 -9.37
C GLU A 73 6.70 8.21 -10.13
N GLU A 74 7.89 7.69 -9.81
CA GLU A 74 8.43 6.45 -10.40
C GLU A 74 7.67 5.18 -9.97
N ASN A 75 7.15 5.16 -8.74
CA ASN A 75 6.50 3.97 -8.15
C ASN A 75 4.97 4.10 -8.06
N TRP A 76 4.39 5.05 -8.80
CA TRP A 76 2.96 5.32 -8.75
C TRP A 76 2.14 4.11 -9.23
N MET A 77 1.09 3.78 -8.47
CA MET A 77 0.15 2.71 -8.81
C MET A 77 -1.20 3.32 -9.17
N ASP A 78 -1.59 3.20 -10.44
CA ASP A 78 -2.84 3.73 -11.01
C ASP A 78 -4.07 2.82 -10.77
N ALA A 79 -3.86 1.61 -10.25
CA ALA A 79 -4.92 0.63 -10.12
C ALA A 79 -6.02 1.08 -9.12
N GLY A 80 -7.27 1.07 -9.56
CA GLY A 80 -8.44 1.27 -8.70
C GLY A 80 -8.90 2.71 -8.53
N TYR A 81 -8.26 3.69 -9.20
CA TYR A 81 -8.82 5.03 -9.40
C TYR A 81 -9.98 4.97 -10.41
N SER A 82 -11.02 5.75 -10.16
CA SER A 82 -12.23 5.82 -10.98
C SER A 82 -12.13 6.83 -12.12
N SER A 83 -11.27 7.84 -11.98
CA SER A 83 -11.00 8.86 -13.00
C SER A 83 -9.56 9.39 -12.94
N PRO A 84 -9.08 10.02 -14.02
CA PRO A 84 -7.81 10.75 -14.00
C PRO A 84 -7.78 11.89 -12.97
N ASP A 85 -8.91 12.55 -12.73
CA ASP A 85 -9.01 13.64 -11.76
C ASP A 85 -8.83 13.13 -10.32
N GLU A 86 -9.48 12.02 -9.95
CA GLU A 86 -9.27 11.38 -8.63
C GLU A 86 -7.80 11.01 -8.42
N MET A 87 -7.15 10.52 -9.47
CA MET A 87 -5.73 10.18 -9.42
C MET A 87 -4.85 11.43 -9.27
N ALA A 88 -5.17 12.53 -9.98
CA ALA A 88 -4.43 13.78 -9.87
C ALA A 88 -4.53 14.38 -8.47
N ASP A 89 -5.73 14.35 -7.86
CA ASP A 89 -5.95 14.79 -6.49
C ASP A 89 -5.11 13.95 -5.50
N ALA A 90 -5.12 12.63 -5.65
CA ALA A 90 -4.33 11.74 -4.81
C ALA A 90 -2.81 11.95 -4.98
N ILE A 91 -2.33 12.23 -6.19
CA ILE A 91 -0.92 12.61 -6.42
C ILE A 91 -0.60 13.90 -5.65
N GLY A 92 -1.48 14.90 -5.72
CA GLY A 92 -1.33 16.15 -4.98
C GLY A 92 -1.27 15.93 -3.46
N GLU A 93 -2.17 15.12 -2.91
CA GLU A 93 -2.17 14.74 -1.50
C GLU A 93 -0.89 14.00 -1.10
N GLY A 94 -0.44 13.06 -1.92
CA GLY A 94 0.79 12.31 -1.71
C GLY A 94 2.02 13.22 -1.59
N LYS A 95 2.14 14.22 -2.49
CA LYS A 95 3.23 15.21 -2.43
C LYS A 95 3.23 15.98 -1.11
N GLN A 96 2.07 16.48 -0.68
CA GLN A 96 1.94 17.21 0.59
C GLN A 96 2.29 16.34 1.81
N ILE A 97 1.93 15.04 1.78
CA ILE A 97 2.30 14.10 2.85
C ILE A 97 3.81 13.93 2.92
N LEU A 98 4.48 13.75 1.78
CA LEU A 98 5.93 13.54 1.72
C LEU A 98 6.71 14.80 2.09
N GLU A 99 6.25 15.98 1.69
CA GLU A 99 6.81 17.26 2.12
C GLU A 99 6.80 17.37 3.64
N ARG A 100 5.63 17.17 4.28
CA ARG A 100 5.50 17.20 5.75
C ARG A 100 6.28 16.10 6.47
N TYR A 101 6.53 14.98 5.82
CA TYR A 101 7.28 13.87 6.41
C TYR A 101 8.80 14.16 6.44
N ALA A 102 9.29 14.95 5.49
CA ALA A 102 10.71 15.28 5.34
C ALA A 102 11.13 16.58 6.06
N GLU A 103 10.17 17.34 6.61
CA GLU A 103 10.39 18.45 7.57
C GLU A 103 10.88 17.94 8.93
#